data_AF-A0A935JMA0-F1
#
_entry.id   AF-A0A935JMA0-F1
#
_cell.length_a   1.000
_cell.length_b   1.000
_cell.length_c   1.000
_cell.angle_alpha   90.00
_cell.angle_beta   90.00
_cell.angle_gamma   90.00
#
_symmetry.space_group_name_H-M   'P 1'
#
loop_
_entity.id
_entity.type
_entity.pdbx_description
1 polymer ?
#
loop_
_entity_poly.entity_id
_entity_poly.type
_entity_poly.pdbx_seq_one_letter_code
_entity_poly.pdbx_strand_id
1 'polypeptide(L)'
;MEFLSKILFFVLFGMTCLLCLFFFLSSINVLIDAYGKKSESIIMGLAGVLVAIGLYISYQAIQDTNRYLYCSGILGITWLVALGVVLIGLFFFNGPLRWQ
;
A
#
# COMPACT_ATOMS: atom_id res chain seq x y z
N MET A 1 -21.47 -14.99 -11.25
CA MET A 1 -20.21 -14.97 -10.48
C MET A 1 -19.20 -14.01 -11.11
N GLU A 2 -18.88 -14.13 -12.40
CA GLU A 2 -17.84 -13.31 -13.05
C GLU A 2 -18.10 -11.79 -12.98
N PHE A 3 -19.33 -11.34 -13.23
CA PHE A 3 -19.68 -9.91 -13.16
C PHE A 3 -19.37 -9.29 -11.79
N LEU A 4 -19.73 -10.00 -10.71
CA LEU A 4 -19.44 -9.56 -9.34
C LEU A 4 -17.92 -9.48 -9.09
N SER A 5 -17.17 -10.49 -9.54
CA SER A 5 -15.70 -10.50 -9.38
C SER A 5 -14.99 -9.40 -10.18
N LYS A 6 -15.54 -9.01 -11.35
CA LYS A 6 -15.03 -7.88 -12.14
C LYS A 6 -15.23 -6.56 -11.40
N ILE A 7 -16.45 -6.32 -10.91
CA ILE A 7 -16.76 -5.11 -10.12
C ILE A 7 -15.85 -5.04 -8.90
N LEU A 8 -15.75 -6.13 -8.15
CA LEU A 8 -14.94 -6.21 -6.94
C LEU A 8 -13.46 -5.93 -7.24
N PHE A 9 -12.93 -6.44 -8.35
CA PHE A 9 -11.57 -6.12 -8.78
C PHE A 9 -11.39 -4.63 -9.09
N PHE A 10 -12.25 -4.02 -9.91
CA PHE A 10 -12.09 -2.60 -10.26
C PHE A 10 -12.24 -1.66 -9.07
N VAL A 11 -13.16 -1.98 -8.14
CA VAL A 11 -13.32 -1.23 -6.89
C VAL A 11 -12.06 -1.35 -6.04
N LEU A 12 -11.55 -2.56 -5.82
CA LEU A 12 -10.31 -2.78 -5.06
C LEU A 12 -9.12 -2.12 -5.74
N PHE A 13 -9.00 -2.21 -7.06
CA PHE A 13 -7.93 -1.59 -7.83
C PHE A 13 -7.96 -0.07 -7.68
N GLY A 14 -9.13 0.55 -7.84
CA GLY A 14 -9.33 1.99 -7.62
C GLY A 14 -8.98 2.43 -6.20
N MET A 15 -9.44 1.70 -5.19
CA MET A 15 -9.06 1.96 -3.79
C MET A 15 -7.55 1.82 -3.57
N THR A 16 -6.93 0.81 -4.18
CA THR A 16 -5.48 0.58 -4.04
C THR A 16 -4.68 1.71 -4.70
N CYS A 17 -5.13 2.26 -5.83
CA CYS A 17 -4.53 3.45 -6.44
C CYS A 17 -4.60 4.67 -5.51
N LEU A 18 -5.76 4.92 -4.89
CA LEU A 18 -5.91 6.01 -3.92
C LEU A 18 -5.02 5.81 -2.70
N LEU A 19 -4.93 4.58 -2.18
CA LEU A 19 -4.07 4.21 -1.06
C LEU A 19 -2.58 4.39 -1.39
N CYS A 20 -2.18 4.05 -2.62
CA CYS A 20 -0.83 4.27 -3.14
C CYS A 20 -0.50 5.77 -3.17
N LEU A 21 -1.39 6.58 -3.74
CA LEU A 21 -1.23 8.04 -3.77
C LEU A 21 -1.18 8.63 -2.36
N PHE A 22 -2.03 8.15 -1.45
CA PHE A 22 -2.01 8.57 -0.06
C PHE A 22 -0.64 8.32 0.59
N PHE A 23 -0.07 7.12 0.46
CA PHE A 23 1.25 6.82 1.05
C PHE A 23 2.37 7.69 0.50
N PHE A 24 2.41 7.93 -0.81
CA PHE A 24 3.41 8.81 -1.41
C PHE A 24 3.22 10.27 -1.00
N LEU A 25 1.99 10.76 -0.99
CA LEU A 25 1.69 12.13 -0.58
C LEU A 25 2.00 12.34 0.92
N SER A 26 1.67 11.38 1.77
CA SER A 26 2.05 11.38 3.18
C SER A 26 3.56 11.36 3.38
N SER A 27 4.28 10.57 2.59
CA SER A 27 5.76 10.55 2.62
C SER A 27 6.35 11.92 2.29
N ILE A 28 5.85 12.58 1.23
CA ILE A 28 6.28 13.92 0.80
C ILE A 28 5.93 14.97 1.84
N ASN A 29 4.70 14.94 2.38
CA ASN A 29 4.26 15.90 3.40
C ASN A 29 5.15 15.86 4.64
N VAL A 30 5.48 14.66 5.15
CA VAL A 30 6.39 14.49 6.29
C VAL A 30 7.83 14.89 5.94
N LEU A 31 8.23 14.73 4.68
CA LEU A 31 9.56 15.14 4.22
C LEU A 31 9.74 16.67 4.23
N ILE A 32 8.69 17.41 3.84
CA ILE A 32 8.70 18.87 3.72
C ILE A 32 8.44 19.54 5.08
N ASP A 33 7.76 18.86 6.01
CA ASP A 33 7.57 19.36 7.37
C ASP A 33 8.91 19.52 8.11
N ALA A 34 9.12 20.70 8.69
CA ALA A 34 10.30 21.05 9.47
C ALA A 34 10.40 20.25 10.78
N TYR A 35 9.26 19.82 11.32
CA TYR A 35 9.20 19.00 12.55
C TYR A 35 8.95 17.51 12.26
N GLY A 36 8.78 17.15 10.98
CA GLY A 36 8.50 15.78 10.56
C GLY A 36 9.68 14.83 10.78
N LYS A 37 9.42 13.69 11.42
CA LYS A 37 10.44 12.64 11.58
C LYS A 37 10.73 12.01 10.23
N LYS A 38 11.97 12.17 9.73
CA LYS A 38 12.38 11.62 8.42
C LYS A 38 12.20 10.09 8.33
N SER A 39 12.27 9.38 9.46
CA SER A 39 11.98 7.95 9.53
C SER A 39 10.54 7.60 9.11
N GLU A 40 9.55 8.41 9.50
CA GLU A 40 8.14 8.20 9.11
C GLU A 40 7.95 8.40 7.61
N SER A 41 8.61 9.41 7.03
CA SER A 41 8.59 9.65 5.58
C SER A 41 9.11 8.43 4.81
N ILE A 42 10.21 7.82 5.26
CA ILE A 42 10.79 6.61 4.65
C ILE A 42 9.83 5.42 4.76
N ILE A 43 9.23 5.20 5.95
CA ILE A 43 8.28 4.09 6.17
C ILE A 43 7.06 4.24 5.24
N MET A 44 6.47 5.43 5.18
CA MET A 44 5.34 5.71 4.29
C MET A 44 5.72 5.56 2.82
N GLY A 45 6.93 5.99 2.43
CA GLY A 45 7.45 5.81 1.08
C GLY A 45 7.61 4.34 0.69
N LEU A 46 8.17 3.51 1.59
CA LEU A 46 8.29 2.07 1.38
C LEU A 46 6.93 1.38 1.28
N ALA A 47 5.96 1.78 2.10
CA ALA A 47 4.59 1.29 2.00
C ALA A 47 3.96 1.65 0.64
N GLY A 48 4.16 2.87 0.16
CA GLY A 48 3.73 3.30 -1.18
C GLY A 48 4.35 2.48 -2.31
N VAL A 49 5.66 2.21 -2.25
CA VAL A 49 6.36 1.36 -3.23
C VAL A 49 5.81 -0.07 -3.24
N LEU A 50 5.57 -0.67 -2.07
CA LEU A 50 4.98 -2.02 -1.98
C LEU A 50 3.58 -2.07 -2.60
N VAL A 51 2.76 -1.06 -2.33
CA VAL A 51 1.41 -0.95 -2.91
C VAL A 51 1.47 -0.77 -4.42
N ALA A 52 2.42 0.03 -4.94
CA ALA A 52 2.64 0.20 -6.37
C ALA A 52 3.06 -1.11 -7.06
N ILE A 53 3.92 -1.91 -6.41
CA ILE A 53 4.32 -3.23 -6.92
C ILE A 53 3.11 -4.17 -6.97
N GLY A 54 2.29 -4.22 -5.90
CA GLY A 54 1.08 -5.05 -5.89
C GLY A 54 0.07 -4.64 -6.96
N LEU A 55 -0.11 -3.34 -7.19
CA LEU A 55 -0.90 -2.80 -8.30
C LEU A 55 -0.38 -3.28 -9.65
N TYR A 56 0.93 -3.13 -9.90
CA TYR A 56 1.56 -3.55 -11.15
C TYR A 56 1.37 -5.06 -11.41
N ILE A 57 1.62 -5.90 -10.41
CA ILE A 57 1.46 -7.36 -10.54
C ILE A 57 -0.01 -7.72 -10.80
N SER A 58 -0.96 -7.10 -10.09
CA SER A 58 -2.39 -7.34 -10.29
C SER A 58 -2.86 -6.93 -11.68
N TYR A 59 -2.30 -5.84 -12.23
CA TYR A 59 -2.60 -5.35 -13.56
C TYR A 59 -2.06 -6.27 -14.65
N GLN A 60 -0.82 -6.76 -14.51
CA GLN A 60 -0.26 -7.73 -15.44
C GLN A 60 -1.06 -9.05 -15.43
N ALA A 61 -1.33 -9.58 -14.24
CA ALA A 61 -2.05 -10.84 -14.10
C ALA A 61 -3.46 -10.81 -14.73
N ILE A 62 -4.13 -9.66 -14.72
CA ILE A 62 -5.48 -9.55 -15.28
C ILE A 62 -5.50 -9.46 -16.80
N GLN A 63 -4.48 -8.85 -17.42
CA GLN A 63 -4.34 -8.81 -18.88
C GLN A 63 -4.15 -10.22 -19.46
N ASP A 64 -3.39 -11.07 -18.77
CA ASP A 64 -3.03 -12.39 -19.29
C ASP A 64 -4.09 -13.47 -19.06
N THR A 65 -4.82 -13.42 -17.93
CA THR A 65 -5.59 -14.59 -17.47
C THR A 65 -7.07 -14.36 -17.19
N ASN A 66 -7.57 -13.11 -17.22
CA ASN A 66 -8.97 -12.78 -16.82
C ASN A 66 -9.38 -13.34 -15.43
N ARG A 67 -8.42 -13.67 -14.56
CA ARG A 67 -8.67 -14.23 -13.23
C ARG A 67 -8.90 -13.12 -12.20
N TYR A 68 -10.05 -12.44 -12.29
CA TYR A 68 -10.38 -11.28 -11.45
C TYR A 68 -10.27 -11.57 -9.95
N LEU A 69 -10.78 -12.73 -9.51
CA LEU A 69 -10.81 -13.09 -8.09
C LEU A 69 -9.39 -13.33 -7.51
N TYR A 70 -8.50 -13.92 -8.31
CA TYR A 70 -7.09 -14.07 -7.96
C TYR A 70 -6.38 -12.71 -7.87
N CYS A 71 -6.61 -11.83 -8.85
CA CYS A 71 -6.01 -10.49 -8.87
C CYS A 71 -6.50 -9.62 -7.69
N SER A 72 -7.78 -9.74 -7.31
CA SER A 72 -8.32 -9.13 -6.09
C SER A 72 -7.66 -9.67 -4.83
N GLY A 73 -7.33 -10.97 -4.79
CA GLY A 73 -6.56 -11.58 -3.71
C GLY A 73 -5.15 -10.99 -3.57
N ILE A 74 -4.45 -10.78 -4.68
CA ILE A 74 -3.12 -10.12 -4.69
C ILE A 74 -3.21 -8.72 -4.08
N LEU A 75 -4.20 -7.92 -4.51
CA LEU A 75 -4.41 -6.58 -3.96
C LEU A 75 -4.66 -6.61 -2.45
N GLY A 76 -5.52 -7.52 -1.97
CA GLY A 76 -5.79 -7.69 -0.54
C GLY A 76 -4.55 -8.08 0.27
N ILE A 77 -3.74 -9.03 -0.23
CA ILE A 77 -2.47 -9.41 0.43
C ILE A 77 -1.49 -8.23 0.44
N THR A 78 -1.42 -7.47 -0.64
CA THR A 78 -0.58 -6.26 -0.72
C THR A 78 -0.95 -5.26 0.38
N TRP A 79 -2.25 -5.08 0.65
CA TRP A 79 -2.70 -4.19 1.73
C TRP A 79 -2.25 -4.69 3.09
N LEU A 80 -2.37 -5.99 3.37
CA LEU A 80 -1.92 -6.58 4.64
C LEU A 80 -0.41 -6.39 4.86
N VAL A 81 0.39 -6.60 3.81
CA VAL A 81 1.85 -6.41 3.87
C VAL A 81 2.19 -4.95 4.08
N ALA A 82 1.56 -4.03 3.33
CA ALA A 82 1.79 -2.59 3.47
C ALA A 82 1.42 -2.09 4.88
N LEU A 83 0.28 -2.50 5.42
CA LEU A 83 -0.12 -2.19 6.79
C LEU A 83 0.86 -2.76 7.82
N GLY A 84 1.34 -3.99 7.63
CA GLY A 84 2.35 -4.59 8.48
C GLY A 84 3.64 -3.76 8.53
N VAL A 85 4.12 -3.30 7.38
CA VAL A 85 5.31 -2.45 7.29
C VAL A 85 5.10 -1.11 7.99
N VAL A 86 3.94 -0.47 7.81
CA VAL A 86 3.62 0.80 8.47
C VAL A 86 3.55 0.62 9.98
N LEU A 87 2.84 -0.40 10.47
CA LEU A 87 2.71 -0.66 11.90
C LEU A 87 4.06 -0.97 12.53
N ILE A 88 4.82 -1.93 11.97
CA ILE A 88 6.14 -2.30 12.49
C ILE A 88 7.07 -1.09 12.46
N GLY A 89 7.10 -0.36 11.34
CA GLY A 89 7.93 0.83 11.20
C GLY A 89 7.60 1.89 12.25
N LEU A 90 6.32 2.21 12.45
CA LEU A 90 5.92 3.19 13.46
C LEU A 90 6.23 2.69 14.88
N PHE A 91 5.98 1.41 15.21
CA PHE A 91 6.32 0.89 16.54
C PHE A 91 7.82 0.85 16.81
N PHE A 92 8.66 0.54 15.82
CA PHE A 92 10.11 0.47 16.01
C PHE A 92 10.78 1.86 16.05
N PHE A 93 10.34 2.78 15.20
CA PHE A 93 10.97 4.10 15.07
C PHE A 93 10.30 5.18 15.94
N ASN A 94 9.04 5.00 16.31
CA ASN A 94 8.29 5.94 17.17
C ASN A 94 7.76 5.33 18.48
N GLY A 95 7.89 4.04 18.70
CA GLY A 95 7.48 3.41 19.95
C GLY A 95 8.43 3.68 21.13
N PRO A 96 8.02 3.26 22.35
CA PRO A 96 8.75 3.52 23.59
C PRO A 96 10.14 2.85 23.67
N LEU A 97 10.48 1.97 22.73
CA LEU A 97 11.79 1.31 22.64
C LEU A 97 12.97 2.27 22.39
N ARG A 98 12.71 3.51 21.94
CA ARG A 98 13.70 4.59 21.84
C ARG A 98 13.69 5.58 23.00
N TRP A 99 12.79 5.39 23.97
CA TRP A 99 12.70 6.20 25.20
C TRP A 99 13.50 5.56 26.37
N GLN A 100 14.34 4.57 26.06
CA GLN A 100 15.40 4.04 26.93
C GLN A 100 16.74 4.47 26.36
#